data_AF-A0A941ZGE3-F1
#
_entry.id   AF-A0A941ZGE3-F1
#
_cell.length_a   1.000
_cell.length_b   1.000
_cell.length_c   1.000
_cell.angle_alpha   90.00
_cell.angle_beta   90.00
_cell.angle_gamma   90.00
#
_symmetry.space_group_name_H-M   'P 1'
#
loop_
_entity.id
_entity.type
_entity.pdbx_description
1 polymer ?
#
loop_
_entity_poly.entity_id
_entity_poly.type
_entity_poly.pdbx_seq_one_letter_code
_entity_poly.pdbx_strand_id
1 'polypeptide(L)'
;MGWRVTVEILAVLIMLGGVGGIFFGVFKGTIALSVRTLQFLAIAFVVPAVLILSLERSIGSESTAALYGTIVGYVLAGGVKSE
;
A
#
# COMPACT_ATOMS: atom_id res chain seq x y z
N MET A 1 0.51 5.95 24.54
CA MET A 1 1.06 4.69 24.01
C MET A 1 0.04 3.90 23.18
N GLY A 2 -1.22 3.75 23.64
CA GLY A 2 -2.24 2.94 22.93
C GLY A 2 -2.59 3.36 21.50
N TRP A 3 -2.73 4.66 21.21
CA TRP A 3 -3.15 5.13 19.87
C TRP A 3 -2.21 4.71 18.73
N ARG A 4 -0.89 4.77 18.93
CA ARG A 4 0.10 4.36 17.91
C ARG A 4 -0.05 2.88 17.56
N VAL A 5 -0.12 2.03 18.58
CA VAL A 5 -0.28 0.58 18.42
C VAL A 5 -1.59 0.25 17.71
N THR A 6 -2.68 0.96 18.01
CA THR A 6 -3.95 0.78 17.29
C THR A 6 -3.80 1.08 15.79
N VAL A 7 -3.12 2.18 15.43
CA VAL A 7 -2.91 2.55 14.02
C VAL A 7 -1.99 1.55 13.33
N GLU A 8 -0.94 1.09 14.00
CA GLU A 8 -0.02 0.05 13.48
C GLU A 8 -0.78 -1.27 13.22
N ILE A 9 -1.63 -1.71 14.16
CA ILE A 9 -2.46 -2.91 13.99
C ILE A 9 -3.43 -2.74 12.80
N LEU A 10 -4.10 -1.60 12.70
CA LEU A 10 -5.00 -1.33 11.57
C LEU A 10 -4.25 -1.32 10.24
N ALA A 11 -3.06 -0.72 10.19
CA ALA A 11 -2.22 -0.70 9.00
C ALA A 11 -1.83 -2.12 8.57
N VAL A 12 -1.42 -2.98 9.50
CA VAL A 12 -1.11 -4.40 9.24
C VAL A 12 -2.35 -5.16 8.78
N LEU A 13 -3.53 -4.93 9.37
CA LEU A 13 -4.77 -5.57 8.94
C LEU A 13 -5.17 -5.17 7.52
N ILE A 14 -5.03 -3.89 7.17
CA ILE A 14 -5.31 -3.39 5.81
C ILE A 14 -4.34 -4.02 4.81
N MET A 15 -3.06 -4.12 5.18
CA MET A 15 -2.02 -4.75 4.36
C MET A 15 -2.31 -6.24 4.11
N LEU A 16 -2.62 -6.99 5.17
CA LEU A 16 -2.99 -8.41 5.08
C LEU A 16 -4.30 -8.61 4.30
N GLY A 17 -5.30 -7.76 4.53
CA GLY A 17 -6.59 -7.82 3.83
C GLY A 17 -6.48 -7.47 2.35
N GLY A 18 -5.70 -6.45 1.99
CA GLY A 18 -5.47 -6.04 0.60
C GLY A 18 -4.69 -7.10 -0.18
N VAL A 19 -3.57 -7.59 0.37
CA VAL A 19 -2.77 -8.65 -0.26
C VAL A 19 -3.58 -9.96 -0.31
N GLY A 20 -4.19 -10.36 0.80
CA GLY A 20 -4.99 -11.59 0.89
C GLY A 20 -6.20 -11.58 -0.03
N GLY A 21 -6.90 -10.45 -0.16
CA GLY A 21 -8.03 -10.28 -1.07
C GLY A 21 -7.62 -10.40 -2.53
N ILE A 22 -6.49 -9.80 -2.93
CA ILE A 22 -5.95 -9.93 -4.29
C ILE A 22 -5.55 -11.38 -4.57
N PHE A 23 -4.79 -12.02 -3.68
CA PHE A 23 -4.38 -13.42 -3.85
C PHE A 23 -5.58 -14.36 -3.92
N PHE A 24 -6.58 -14.19 -3.05
CA PHE A 24 -7.80 -14.98 -3.09
C PHE A 24 -8.56 -14.80 -4.42
N GLY A 25 -8.65 -13.57 -4.91
CA GLY A 25 -9.28 -13.28 -6.19
C GLY A 25 -8.53 -13.88 -7.39
N VAL A 26 -7.19 -13.91 -7.33
CA VAL A 26 -6.33 -14.56 -8.33
C VAL A 26 -6.51 -16.08 -8.29
N PHE A 27 -6.48 -16.70 -7.09
CA PHE A 27 -6.68 -18.15 -6.95
C PHE A 27 -8.07 -18.62 -7.41
N LYS A 28 -9.09 -17.79 -7.22
CA LYS A 28 -10.44 -18.06 -7.73
C LYS A 28 -10.61 -17.79 -9.22
N GLY A 29 -9.58 -17.30 -9.92
CA GLY A 29 -9.65 -16.92 -11.33
C GLY A 29 -10.52 -15.69 -11.60
N THR A 30 -10.93 -14.96 -10.56
CA THR A 30 -11.78 -13.75 -10.66
C THR A 30 -10.97 -12.49 -10.98
N ILE A 31 -9.67 -12.49 -10.69
CA ILE A 31 -8.76 -11.37 -10.93
C ILE A 31 -7.59 -11.85 -11.78
N ALA A 32 -7.37 -11.22 -12.94
CA ALA A 32 -6.18 -11.45 -13.75
C ALA A 32 -4.97 -10.69 -13.17
N LEU A 33 -3.77 -11.29 -13.27
CA LEU A 33 -2.51 -10.61 -12.97
C LEU A 33 -2.19 -9.61 -14.08
N SER A 34 -2.80 -8.43 -13.98
CA SER A 34 -2.53 -7.28 -14.82
C SER A 34 -1.54 -6.32 -14.17
N VAL A 35 -0.97 -5.39 -14.94
CA VAL A 35 -0.15 -4.29 -14.42
C VAL A 35 -0.90 -3.51 -13.32
N ARG A 36 -2.22 -3.35 -13.47
CA ARG A 36 -3.07 -2.66 -12.49
C ARG A 36 -3.20 -3.45 -11.19
N THR A 37 -3.30 -4.78 -11.26
CA THR A 37 -3.31 -5.67 -10.09
C THR A 37 -2.00 -5.57 -9.32
N LEU A 38 -0.86 -5.53 -10.02
CA LEU A 38 0.46 -5.33 -9.42
C LEU A 38 0.60 -3.93 -8.79
N GLN A 39 0.08 -2.88 -9.43
CA GLN A 39 0.03 -1.54 -8.86
C GLN A 39 -0.74 -1.51 -7.54
N PHE A 40 -1.94 -2.11 -7.52
CA PHE A 40 -2.74 -2.22 -6.29
C PHE A 40 -2.03 -3.01 -5.21
N LEU A 41 -1.37 -4.11 -5.56
CA LEU A 41 -0.59 -4.90 -4.61
C LEU A 41 0.57 -4.10 -4.02
N ALA A 42 1.28 -3.34 -4.85
CA ALA A 42 2.37 -2.47 -4.41
C ALA A 42 1.85 -1.38 -3.44
N ILE A 43 0.71 -0.73 -3.76
CA ILE A 43 0.12 0.29 -2.88
C ILE A 43 -0.35 -0.31 -1.55
N ALA A 44 -1.02 -1.47 -1.60
CA ALA A 44 -1.52 -2.18 -0.43
C ALA A 44 -0.41 -2.61 0.53
N PHE A 45 0.83 -2.74 0.04
CA PHE A 45 2.00 -3.07 0.86
C PHE A 45 2.78 -1.82 1.30
N VAL A 46 3.08 -0.92 0.36
CA VAL A 46 4.00 0.20 0.58
C VAL A 46 3.35 1.29 1.44
N VAL A 47 2.07 1.61 1.23
CA VAL A 47 1.39 2.67 2.01
C VAL A 47 1.33 2.33 3.50
N PRO A 48 0.86 1.13 3.92
CA PRO A 48 0.84 0.77 5.34
C PRO A 48 2.25 0.66 5.94
N ALA A 49 3.22 0.15 5.17
CA ALA A 49 4.61 0.03 5.64
C ALA A 49 5.24 1.41 5.92
N VAL A 50 5.05 2.38 5.01
CA VAL A 50 5.56 3.74 5.20
C VAL A 50 4.87 4.43 6.38
N LEU A 51 3.56 4.20 6.58
CA LEU A 51 2.83 4.72 7.74
C LEU A 51 3.41 4.19 9.06
N ILE A 52 3.65 2.89 9.16
CA ILE A 52 4.23 2.26 10.37
C ILE A 52 5.63 2.82 10.63
N LEU A 53 6.50 2.82 9.62
CA LEU A 53 7.87 3.34 9.75
C LEU A 53 7.92 4.82 10.16
N SER A 54 6.97 5.62 9.65
CA SER A 54 6.83 7.03 10.02
C SER A 54 6.38 7.20 11.47
N LEU A 55 5.42 6.38 11.92
CA LEU A 55 4.95 6.38 13.31
C LEU A 55 6.04 5.94 14.29
N GLU A 56 6.90 5.02 13.89
CA GLU A 56 8.10 4.58 14.63
C GLU A 56 9.21 5.62 14.66
N ARG A 57 9.09 6.73 13.91
CA ARG A 57 10.15 7.72 13.67
C ARG A 57 11.45 7.10 13.13
N SER A 58 11.33 5.92 12.48
CA SER A 58 12.47 5.26 11.84
C SER A 58 12.87 5.96 10.53
N ILE A 59 11.97 6.75 9.96
CA ILE A 59 12.21 7.55 8.75
C ILE A 59 11.92 9.02 9.04
N GLY A 60 12.74 9.92 8.48
CA GLY A 60 12.54 11.36 8.59
C GLY A 60 11.23 11.81 7.93
N SER A 61 10.72 12.97 8.32
CA SER A 61 9.53 13.58 7.70
C SER A 61 9.74 13.85 6.20
N GLU A 62 10.95 14.23 5.80
CA GLU A 62 11.36 14.41 4.41
C GLU A 62 11.26 13.11 3.60
N SER A 63 11.79 12.01 4.13
CA SER A 63 11.71 10.68 3.50
C SER A 63 10.27 10.21 3.42
N THR A 64 9.48 10.44 4.47
CA THR A 64 8.04 10.11 4.48
C THR A 64 7.30 10.84 3.35
N ALA A 65 7.52 12.15 3.21
CA ALA A 65 6.90 12.95 2.17
C ALA A 65 7.33 12.51 0.76
N ALA A 66 8.62 12.20 0.56
CA ALA A 66 9.13 11.68 -0.71
C ALA A 66 8.51 10.33 -1.09
N LEU A 67 8.35 9.43 -0.11
CA LEU A 67 7.74 8.11 -0.33
C LEU A 67 6.26 8.26 -0.68
N TYR A 68 5.49 9.07 0.06
CA TYR A 68 4.09 9.33 -0.28
C TYR A 68 3.94 10.04 -1.62
N GLY A 69 4.81 11.01 -1.94
CA GLY A 69 4.83 11.67 -3.24
C GLY A 69 5.09 10.70 -4.39
N THR A 70 6.01 9.75 -4.18
CA THR A 70 6.31 8.68 -5.15
C THR A 70 5.11 7.75 -5.34
N ILE A 71 4.44 7.35 -4.26
CA ILE A 71 3.23 6.50 -4.33
C ILE A 71 2.11 7.21 -5.08
N VAL A 72 1.84 8.48 -4.75
CA VAL A 72 0.83 9.29 -5.45
C VAL A 72 1.20 9.44 -6.92
N GLY A 73 2.46 9.76 -7.23
CA GLY A 73 2.95 9.82 -8.60
C GLY A 73 2.79 8.49 -9.35
N TYR A 74 3.08 7.36 -8.71
CA TYR A 74 2.92 6.02 -9.28
C TYR A 74 1.46 5.67 -9.55
N VAL A 75 0.56 5.99 -8.62
CA VAL A 75 -0.90 5.82 -8.78
C VAL A 75 -1.41 6.65 -9.95
N LEU A 76 -1.02 7.93 -10.00
CA LEU A 76 -1.47 8.85 -11.04
C LEU A 76 -0.87 8.50 -12.41
N ALA A 77 0.39 8.09 -12.47
CA ALA A 77 1.04 7.64 -13.71
C ALA A 77 0.40 6.37 -14.28
N GLY A 78 -0.08 5.47 -13.41
CA GLY A 78 -0.85 4.28 -13.81
C GLY A 78 -2.26 4.58 -14.33
N GLY A 79 -2.85 5.72 -13.96
CA GLY A 79 -4.19 6.14 -14.38
C GLY A 79 -4.28 6.78 -15.76
N VAL A 80 -3.14 7.16 -16.38
CA VAL A 80 -3.12 7.94 -17.62
C VAL A 80 -3.03 7.08 -18.89
N LYS A 81 -2.89 5.76 -18.80
CA LYS A 81 -2.85 4.88 -19.97
C LYS A 81 -3.87 3.74 -19.89
N SER A 82 -5.13 4.10 -20.08
CA SER A 82 -6.16 3.20 -20.61
C SER A 82 -6.53 3.67 -22.01
N GLU A 83 -5.62 3.43 -22.97
CA GLU A 83 -5.89 3.34 -24.40
C GLU A 83 -5.00 2.25 -25.00
#